data_AF-A0A835IF86-F1
#
_entry.id   AF-A0A835IF86-F1
#
_cell.length_a   1.000
_cell.length_b   1.000
_cell.length_c   1.000
_cell.angle_alpha   90.00
_cell.angle_beta   90.00
_cell.angle_gamma   90.00
#
_symmetry.space_group_name_H-M   'P 1'
#
loop_
_entity.id
_entity.type
_entity.pdbx_description
1 polymer ?
#
loop_
_entity_poly.entity_id
_entity_poly.type
_entity_poly.pdbx_seq_one_letter_code
_entity_poly.pdbx_strand_id
1 'polypeptide(L)'
;MIHKDKPICESLVIVQYIDEAFTSGPSILPSDSYDRAIARFWAAYIDDKWCASLFSIARAKTDEEKATAVGGVTTGLGLLEQAFKKLSKGKGFFGGETIGYIDIALGSYLGWLRAAETLAGSKYIDETTTPNLTV
;
A
#
# COMPACT_ATOMS: atom_id res chain seq x y z
N MET A 1 -7.21 7.35 16.45
CA MET A 1 -7.73 6.27 17.33
C MET A 1 -7.61 6.73 18.78
N ILE A 2 -8.52 6.32 19.67
CA ILE A 2 -8.48 6.68 21.09
C ILE A 2 -8.47 5.37 21.89
N HIS A 3 -7.44 5.15 22.71
CA HIS A 3 -7.34 3.98 23.59
C HIS A 3 -7.15 4.44 25.03
N LYS A 4 -8.12 4.15 25.91
CA LYS A 4 -8.13 4.58 27.32
C LYS A 4 -7.95 6.09 27.45
N ASP A 5 -8.77 6.84 26.72
CA ASP A 5 -8.78 8.32 26.66
C ASP A 5 -7.49 8.97 26.16
N LYS A 6 -6.57 8.18 25.59
CA LYS A 6 -5.32 8.68 24.99
C LYS A 6 -5.45 8.68 23.46
N PRO A 7 -5.40 9.85 22.80
CA PRO A 7 -5.48 9.94 21.34
C PRO A 7 -4.15 9.52 20.70
N ILE A 8 -4.26 8.82 19.58
CA ILE A 8 -3.15 8.41 18.72
C ILE A 8 -3.54 8.77 17.29
N CYS A 9 -2.67 9.51 16.62
CA CYS A 9 -2.85 10.04 15.26
C CYS A 9 -1.93 9.32 14.27
N GLU A 10 -2.15 9.58 12.97
CA GLU A 10 -1.48 8.94 11.82
C GLU A 10 -1.82 7.45 11.66
N SER A 11 -2.29 7.06 10.47
CA SER A 11 -2.78 5.70 10.18
C SER A 11 -1.72 4.64 10.47
N LEU A 12 -0.50 4.82 9.94
CA LEU A 12 0.61 3.89 10.11
C LEU A 12 1.16 3.85 11.55
N VAL A 13 1.06 4.94 12.30
CA VAL A 13 1.41 4.97 13.72
C VAL A 13 0.35 4.22 14.54
N ILE A 14 -0.93 4.40 14.21
CA ILE A 14 -2.05 3.66 14.83
C ILE A 14 -1.90 2.15 14.59
N VAL A 15 -1.55 1.72 13.38
CA VAL A 15 -1.35 0.30 13.06
C VAL A 15 -0.21 -0.30 13.88
N GLN A 16 0.92 0.41 13.99
CA GLN A 16 2.05 -0.03 14.84
C GLN A 16 1.68 -0.11 16.31
N TYR A 17 0.95 0.89 16.83
CA TYR A 17 0.48 0.85 18.19
C TYR A 17 -0.44 -0.35 18.45
N ILE A 18 -1.32 -0.68 17.51
CA ILE A 18 -2.21 -1.84 17.64
C ILE A 18 -1.39 -3.13 17.72
N ASP A 19 -0.40 -3.29 16.83
CA ASP A 19 0.49 -4.46 16.81
C ASP A 19 1.26 -4.63 18.13
N GLU A 20 1.75 -3.53 18.69
CA GLU A 20 2.52 -3.53 19.95
C GLU A 20 1.64 -3.70 21.20
N ALA A 21 0.44 -3.10 21.22
CA ALA A 21 -0.42 -3.09 22.40
C ALA A 21 -1.31 -4.34 22.53
N PHE A 22 -1.60 -5.04 21.43
CA PHE A 22 -2.52 -6.18 21.38
C PHE A 22 -1.82 -7.47 20.92
N THR A 23 -0.84 -7.92 21.70
CA THR A 23 0.05 -9.05 21.34
C THR A 23 -0.59 -10.44 21.34
N SER A 24 -1.88 -10.55 21.68
CA SER A 24 -2.59 -11.84 21.73
C SER A 24 -3.07 -12.31 20.35
N GLY A 25 -3.10 -11.41 19.36
CA GLY A 25 -3.53 -11.70 18.00
C GLY A 25 -2.35 -11.95 17.04
N PRO A 26 -2.65 -12.16 15.74
CA PRO A 26 -1.61 -12.23 14.71
C PRO A 26 -0.81 -10.93 14.64
N SER A 27 0.52 -11.05 14.55
CA SER A 27 1.39 -9.89 14.37
C SER A 27 1.26 -9.31 12.96
N ILE A 28 1.23 -7.98 12.89
CA ILE A 28 1.15 -7.21 11.66
C ILE A 28 2.56 -6.93 11.11
N LEU A 29 3.52 -6.60 11.98
CA LEU A 29 4.91 -6.40 11.59
C LEU A 29 5.73 -7.69 11.72
N PRO A 30 6.75 -7.87 10.85
CA PRO A 30 7.74 -8.92 11.03
C PRO A 30 8.46 -8.82 12.38
N SER A 31 8.80 -9.98 12.95
CA SER A 31 9.58 -10.08 14.19
C SER A 31 11.06 -9.73 13.97
N ASP A 32 11.62 -10.09 12.82
CA ASP A 32 12.99 -9.73 12.44
C ASP A 32 13.11 -8.21 12.22
N SER A 33 14.21 -7.63 12.71
CA SER A 33 14.40 -6.17 12.70
C SER A 33 14.64 -5.62 11.30
N TYR A 34 15.32 -6.36 10.44
CA TYR A 34 15.56 -5.97 9.05
C TYR A 34 14.26 -6.04 8.25
N ASP A 35 13.55 -7.15 8.31
CA ASP A 35 12.27 -7.33 7.61
C ASP A 35 11.24 -6.28 8.05
N ARG A 36 11.21 -5.94 9.34
CA ARG A 36 10.37 -4.86 9.87
C ARG A 36 10.75 -3.48 9.33
N ALA A 37 12.03 -3.20 9.17
CA ALA A 37 12.48 -1.95 8.54
C ALA A 37 12.07 -1.88 7.06
N ILE A 38 12.19 -3.00 6.33
CA ILE A 38 11.74 -3.09 4.93
C ILE A 38 10.23 -2.91 4.81
N ALA A 39 9.44 -3.51 5.72
CA ALA A 39 8.00 -3.30 5.74
C ALA A 39 7.61 -1.83 5.96
N ARG A 40 8.27 -1.16 6.91
CA ARG A 40 8.07 0.27 7.16
C ARG A 40 8.47 1.14 5.97
N PHE A 41 9.56 0.81 5.30
CA PHE A 41 9.99 1.51 4.09
C PHE A 41 8.92 1.45 2.99
N TRP A 42 8.38 0.26 2.70
CA TRP A 42 7.38 0.12 1.65
C TRP A 42 6.05 0.81 2.00
N ALA A 43 5.62 0.76 3.26
CA ALA A 43 4.45 1.51 3.70
C ALA A 43 4.65 3.03 3.55
N ALA A 44 5.82 3.55 3.91
CA ALA A 44 6.15 4.96 3.69
C ALA A 44 6.20 5.31 2.20
N TYR A 45 6.78 4.44 1.36
CA TYR A 45 6.77 4.63 -0.09
C TYR A 45 5.33 4.69 -0.66
N ILE A 46 4.45 3.83 -0.16
CA ILE A 46 3.02 3.82 -0.55
C ILE A 46 2.37 5.16 -0.21
N ASP A 47 2.51 5.64 1.02
CA ASP A 47 1.90 6.90 1.46
C ASP A 47 2.52 8.12 0.78
N ASP A 48 3.85 8.20 0.71
CA ASP A 48 4.55 9.41 0.26
C ASP A 48 4.59 9.56 -1.27
N LYS A 49 4.65 8.44 -2.00
CA LYS A 49 4.91 8.46 -3.45
C LYS A 49 3.73 7.96 -4.25
N TRP A 50 3.30 6.74 -3.94
CA TRP A 50 2.29 6.07 -4.78
C TRP A 50 0.90 6.68 -4.58
N CYS A 51 0.49 6.87 -3.31
CA CYS A 51 -0.77 7.50 -2.94
C CYS A 51 -0.88 8.94 -3.47
N ALA A 52 0.20 9.72 -3.36
CA ALA A 52 0.26 11.08 -3.91
C ALA A 52 0.00 11.10 -5.44
N SER A 53 0.57 10.13 -6.18
CA SER A 53 0.33 9.99 -7.62
C SER A 53 -1.12 9.60 -7.92
N LEU A 54 -1.68 8.66 -7.14
CA LEU A 54 -3.07 8.24 -7.28
C LEU A 54 -4.05 9.40 -7.09
N PHE A 55 -3.90 10.19 -6.03
CA PHE A 55 -4.76 11.36 -5.80
C PHE A 55 -4.52 12.49 -6.79
N SER A 56 -3.34 12.57 -7.42
CA SER A 56 -3.06 13.55 -8.46
C SER A 56 -3.87 13.30 -9.73
N ILE A 57 -4.27 12.04 -10.02
CA ILE A 57 -5.15 11.74 -11.15
C ILE A 57 -6.49 12.47 -11.01
N ALA A 58 -7.08 12.44 -9.81
CA ALA A 58 -8.37 13.10 -9.54
C ALA A 58 -8.26 14.64 -9.49
N ARG A 59 -7.06 15.18 -9.24
CA ARG A 59 -6.80 16.63 -9.12
C ARG A 59 -6.26 17.27 -10.41
N ALA A 60 -5.88 16.45 -11.39
CA ALA A 60 -5.33 16.92 -12.66
C ALA A 60 -6.31 17.83 -13.39
N LYS A 61 -5.82 18.95 -13.89
CA LYS A 61 -6.59 19.95 -14.64
C LYS A 61 -6.31 19.89 -16.14
N THR A 62 -5.23 19.21 -16.53
CA THR A 62 -4.81 19.04 -17.92
C THR A 62 -4.54 17.57 -18.22
N ASP A 63 -4.59 17.21 -19.50
CA ASP A 63 -4.27 15.85 -19.94
C ASP A 63 -2.81 15.47 -19.66
N GLU A 64 -1.89 16.45 -19.67
CA GLU A 64 -0.47 16.22 -19.38
C GLU A 64 -0.21 15.98 -17.88
N GLU A 65 -0.89 16.70 -17.00
CA GLU A 65 -0.87 16.43 -15.56
C GLU A 65 -1.45 15.04 -15.27
N LYS A 66 -2.55 14.68 -15.94
CA LYS A 66 -3.18 13.37 -15.80
C LYS A 66 -2.25 12.26 -16.29
N ALA A 67 -1.64 12.41 -17.45
CA ALA A 67 -0.68 11.44 -18.00
C ALA A 67 0.53 11.24 -17.07
N THR A 68 1.06 12.33 -16.52
CA THR A 68 2.16 12.28 -15.54
C THR A 68 1.76 11.52 -14.26
N ALA A 69 0.58 11.82 -13.71
CA ALA A 69 0.07 11.14 -12.53
C ALA A 69 -0.15 9.64 -12.77
N VAL A 70 -0.71 9.27 -13.93
CA VAL A 70 -0.86 7.87 -14.35
C VAL A 70 0.50 7.19 -14.46
N GLY A 71 1.50 7.83 -15.06
CA GLY A 71 2.87 7.31 -15.13
C GLY A 71 3.49 7.05 -13.75
N GLY A 72 3.20 7.92 -12.76
CA GLY A 72 3.62 7.72 -11.37
C GLY A 72 2.94 6.50 -10.72
N VAL A 73 1.62 6.35 -10.91
CA VAL A 73 0.86 5.19 -10.40
C VAL A 73 1.37 3.88 -10.99
N THR A 74 1.53 3.81 -12.31
CA THR A 74 1.97 2.58 -13.00
C THR A 74 3.42 2.22 -12.65
N THR A 75 4.33 3.21 -12.62
CA THR A 75 5.71 2.99 -12.18
C THR A 75 5.75 2.47 -10.74
N GLY A 76 4.95 3.07 -9.85
CA GLY A 76 4.93 2.65 -8.45
C GLY A 76 4.31 1.26 -8.25
N LEU A 77 3.27 0.90 -9.00
CA LEU A 77 2.72 -0.46 -9.00
C LEU A 77 3.75 -1.47 -9.50
N GLY A 78 4.52 -1.15 -10.55
CA GLY A 78 5.61 -2.01 -11.03
C GLY A 78 6.70 -2.26 -9.98
N LEU A 79 7.03 -1.25 -9.16
CA LEU A 79 7.96 -1.42 -8.04
C LEU A 79 7.36 -2.29 -6.92
N LEU A 80 6.08 -2.08 -6.59
CA LEU A 80 5.36 -2.88 -5.60
C LEU A 80 5.20 -4.34 -6.03
N GLU A 81 4.99 -4.62 -7.32
CA GLU A 81 4.95 -5.96 -7.90
C GLU A 81 6.29 -6.69 -7.71
N GLN A 82 7.41 -5.99 -7.96
CA GLN A 82 8.75 -6.55 -7.70
C GLN A 82 9.00 -6.77 -6.22
N ALA A 83 8.53 -5.86 -5.37
CA ALA A 83 8.62 -6.00 -3.92
C ALA A 83 7.81 -7.22 -3.44
N PHE A 84 6.59 -7.39 -3.96
CA PHE A 84 5.72 -8.50 -3.62
C PHE A 84 6.40 -9.84 -3.89
N LYS A 85 6.97 -10.03 -5.09
CA LYS A 85 7.70 -11.27 -5.46
C LYS A 85 8.81 -11.62 -4.46
N LYS A 86 9.52 -10.62 -3.93
CA LYS A 86 10.61 -10.82 -2.98
C LYS A 86 10.10 -11.08 -1.56
N LEU A 87 9.09 -10.31 -1.13
CA LEU A 87 8.64 -10.28 0.26
C LEU A 87 7.62 -11.37 0.58
N SER A 88 6.74 -11.71 -0.38
CA SER A 88 5.71 -12.73 -0.18
C SER A 88 6.25 -14.14 -0.05
N LYS A 89 7.50 -14.38 -0.50
CA LYS A 89 8.14 -15.71 -0.51
C LYS A 89 7.25 -16.76 -1.21
N GLY A 90 6.54 -16.35 -2.26
CA GLY A 90 5.62 -17.20 -3.02
C GLY A 90 4.25 -17.41 -2.36
N LYS A 91 3.91 -16.63 -1.33
CA LYS A 91 2.62 -16.65 -0.65
C LYS A 91 1.71 -15.52 -1.14
N GLY A 92 0.49 -15.47 -0.60
CA GLY A 92 -0.58 -14.58 -1.09
C GLY A 92 -0.51 -13.12 -0.62
N PHE A 93 0.34 -12.79 0.36
CA PHE A 93 0.45 -11.45 0.93
C PHE A 93 1.91 -10.98 0.98
N PHE A 94 2.13 -9.66 1.06
CA PHE A 94 3.45 -9.13 1.40
C PHE A 94 3.92 -9.63 2.76
N GLY A 95 3.00 -9.84 3.71
CA GLY A 95 3.23 -10.50 5.00
C GLY A 95 3.47 -12.02 4.92
N GLY A 96 3.44 -12.61 3.72
CA GLY A 96 3.58 -14.05 3.52
C GLY A 96 2.22 -14.75 3.55
N GLU A 97 2.00 -15.60 4.55
CA GLU A 97 0.77 -16.42 4.66
C GLU A 97 -0.46 -15.61 5.10
N THR A 98 -0.23 -14.50 5.81
CA THR A 98 -1.28 -13.64 6.36
C THR A 98 -1.04 -12.19 5.96
N ILE A 99 -2.11 -11.40 6.00
CA ILE A 99 -2.06 -9.93 5.83
C ILE A 99 -1.04 -9.35 6.81
N GLY A 100 -0.09 -8.57 6.30
CA GLY A 100 0.90 -7.84 7.08
C GLY A 100 0.82 -6.32 6.89
N TYR A 101 1.83 -5.63 7.39
CA TYR A 101 1.87 -4.16 7.41
C TYR A 101 1.75 -3.49 6.04
N ILE A 102 2.47 -4.01 5.03
CA ILE A 102 2.42 -3.47 3.65
C ILE A 102 1.05 -3.74 3.02
N ASP A 103 0.48 -4.93 3.27
CA ASP A 103 -0.85 -5.30 2.75
C ASP A 103 -1.93 -4.35 3.27
N ILE A 104 -1.87 -3.98 4.55
CA ILE A 104 -2.78 -2.99 5.15
C ILE A 104 -2.59 -1.61 4.52
N ALA A 105 -1.34 -1.16 4.38
CA ALA A 105 -1.03 0.14 3.80
C ALA A 105 -1.56 0.24 2.35
N LEU A 106 -1.18 -0.69 1.48
CA LEU A 106 -1.63 -0.71 0.08
C LEU A 106 -3.13 -0.99 -0.04
N GLY A 107 -3.62 -1.97 0.71
CA GLY A 107 -5.01 -2.43 0.70
C GLY A 107 -6.00 -1.32 1.01
N SER A 108 -5.63 -0.38 1.90
CA SER A 108 -6.46 0.78 2.26
C SER A 108 -6.79 1.70 1.08
N TYR A 109 -5.99 1.66 0.01
CA TYR A 109 -6.16 2.49 -1.18
C TYR A 109 -6.82 1.78 -2.36
N LEU A 110 -7.11 0.46 -2.28
CA LEU A 110 -7.67 -0.28 -3.41
C LEU A 110 -9.03 0.28 -3.87
N GLY A 111 -9.87 0.75 -2.94
CA GLY A 111 -11.13 1.42 -3.28
C GLY A 111 -10.92 2.71 -4.08
N TRP A 112 -9.94 3.53 -3.67
CA TRP A 112 -9.57 4.75 -4.39
C TRP A 112 -8.96 4.47 -5.76
N LEU A 113 -8.16 3.40 -5.86
CA LEU A 113 -7.61 2.94 -7.12
C LEU A 113 -8.73 2.58 -8.10
N ARG A 114 -9.72 1.78 -7.67
CA ARG A 114 -10.88 1.44 -8.51
C ARG A 114 -11.68 2.66 -8.93
N ALA A 115 -11.84 3.64 -8.04
CA ALA A 115 -12.50 4.90 -8.39
C ALA A 115 -11.69 5.66 -9.46
N ALA A 116 -10.37 5.75 -9.32
CA ALA A 116 -9.50 6.38 -10.32
C ALA A 116 -9.54 5.67 -11.67
N GLU A 117 -9.50 4.34 -11.69
CA GLU A 117 -9.64 3.53 -12.91
C GLU A 117 -10.98 3.81 -13.62
N THR A 118 -12.07 3.88 -12.84
CA THR A 118 -13.42 4.16 -13.36
C THR A 118 -13.49 5.56 -13.98
N LEU A 119 -12.93 6.57 -13.31
CA LEU A 119 -12.91 7.95 -13.80
C LEU A 119 -11.98 8.14 -15.01
N ALA A 120 -10.90 7.37 -15.09
CA ALA A 120 -9.94 7.45 -16.19
C ALA A 120 -10.34 6.62 -17.41
N GLY A 121 -11.23 5.63 -17.25
CA GLY A 121 -11.59 4.68 -18.31
C GLY A 121 -10.46 3.70 -18.64
N SER A 122 -9.49 3.52 -17.74
CA SER A 122 -8.35 2.61 -17.91
C SER A 122 -8.08 1.83 -16.62
N LYS A 123 -7.53 0.62 -16.76
CA LYS A 123 -7.07 -0.19 -15.62
C LYS A 123 -5.59 0.06 -15.37
N TYR A 124 -5.19 0.12 -14.11
CA TYR A 124 -3.81 0.30 -13.69
C TYR A 124 -3.22 -0.97 -13.07
N ILE A 125 -4.05 -1.81 -12.46
CA ILE A 125 -3.70 -3.18 -12.10
C ILE A 125 -4.27 -4.12 -13.15
N ASP A 126 -3.38 -4.88 -13.80
CA ASP A 126 -3.73 -5.84 -14.84
C ASP A 126 -2.74 -7.01 -14.86
N GLU A 127 -3.20 -8.15 -15.38
CA GLU A 127 -2.45 -9.41 -15.39
C GLU A 127 -1.17 -9.36 -16.24
N THR A 128 -1.02 -8.38 -17.13
CA THR A 128 0.17 -8.25 -17.98
C THR A 128 1.29 -7.50 -17.29
N THR A 129 0.96 -6.47 -16.50
CA THR A 129 1.96 -5.59 -15.86
C THR A 129 2.18 -5.90 -14.39
N THR A 130 1.14 -6.37 -13.69
CA THR A 130 1.14 -6.58 -12.24
C THR A 130 0.46 -7.90 -11.83
N PRO A 131 0.87 -9.05 -12.41
CA PRO A 131 0.19 -10.33 -12.24
C PRO A 131 0.15 -10.87 -10.80
N ASN A 132 0.99 -10.36 -9.89
CA ASN A 132 0.97 -10.80 -8.49
C ASN A 132 0.19 -9.85 -7.57
N LEU A 133 -0.20 -8.67 -8.07
CA LEU A 133 -1.06 -7.72 -7.37
C LEU A 133 -2.51 -7.76 -7.86
N THR A 134 -2.79 -8.50 -8.95
CA THR A 134 -4.16 -8.78 -9.39
C THR A 134 -4.85 -9.70 -8.39
N VAL A 135 -6.03 -9.27 -7.91
CA VAL A 135 -6.94 -10.05 -7.07
C VAL A 135 -7.88 -10.87 -7.94
#